data_AF-A0A0F8XSH9-F1
#
_entry.id   AF-A0A0F8XSH9-F1
#
_cell.length_a   1.000
_cell.length_b   1.000
_cell.length_c   1.000
_cell.angle_alpha   90.00
_cell.angle_beta   90.00
_cell.angle_gamma   90.00
#
_symmetry.space_group_name_H-M   'P 1'
#
loop_
_entity.id
_entity.type
_entity.pdbx_description
1 polymer ?
#
loop_
_entity_poly.entity_id
_entity_poly.type
_entity_poly.pdbx_seq_one_letter_code
_entity_poly.pdbx_strand_id
1 'polypeptide(L)'
;MKREHDGKGNSTTQQDKCPACGSKKRVFERLSEEAVELGAAPPGFKMGYQATQQIVGDPEWQAKQPMGGKVPVGGTVLDICYDCHALYAPVVHTGKAVKAPTPKKLVVPGQG
;
A
#
# COMPACT_ATOMS: atom_id res chain seq x y z
N MET A 1 10.92 -13.75 4.52
CA MET A 1 9.78 -12.85 4.73
C MET A 1 9.78 -12.48 6.20
N LYS A 2 9.94 -11.19 6.52
CA LYS A 2 9.95 -10.70 7.91
C LYS A 2 8.62 -10.03 8.19
N ARG A 3 7.98 -10.40 9.30
CA ARG A 3 6.74 -9.79 9.77
C ARG A 3 7.03 -8.98 11.02
N GLU A 4 6.71 -7.71 10.98
CA GLU A 4 6.88 -6.77 12.08
C GLU A 4 5.50 -6.38 12.60
N HIS A 5 5.36 -6.35 13.93
CA HIS A 5 4.15 -5.97 14.63
C HIS A 5 4.39 -4.68 15.40
N ASP A 6 3.46 -3.74 15.33
CA ASP A 6 3.57 -2.44 16.01
C ASP A 6 3.01 -2.43 17.44
N GLY A 7 2.60 -3.60 17.96
CA GLY A 7 1.94 -3.76 19.26
C GLY A 7 0.51 -3.22 19.34
N LYS A 8 0.01 -2.54 18.29
CA LYS A 8 -1.34 -1.95 18.21
C LYS A 8 -2.28 -2.74 17.31
N GLY A 9 -1.85 -3.93 16.90
CA GLY A 9 -2.60 -4.85 16.04
C GLY A 9 -2.40 -4.59 14.55
N ASN A 10 -1.45 -3.72 14.16
CA ASN A 10 -1.01 -3.63 12.78
C ASN A 10 0.20 -4.56 12.58
N SER A 11 0.35 -5.06 11.37
CA SER A 11 1.53 -5.81 10.96
C SER A 11 1.95 -5.45 9.56
N THR A 12 3.26 -5.32 9.38
CA THR A 12 3.88 -5.11 8.08
C THR A 12 4.72 -6.33 7.78
N THR A 13 4.53 -6.90 6.60
CA THR A 13 5.33 -8.01 6.13
C THR A 13 6.16 -7.56 4.94
N GLN A 14 7.48 -7.71 5.05
CA GLN A 14 8.42 -7.34 4.00
C GLN A 14 9.15 -8.57 3.44
N GLN A 15 9.27 -8.60 2.12
CA GLN A 15 10.01 -9.61 1.38
C GLN A 15 11.24 -9.00 0.72
N ASP A 16 12.42 -9.17 1.33
CA ASP A 16 13.69 -8.61 0.83
C ASP A 16 14.14 -9.14 -0.53
N LYS A 17 13.60 -10.29 -0.96
CA LYS A 17 14.00 -10.99 -2.19
C LYS A 17 12.77 -11.38 -2.99
N CYS A 18 12.91 -11.39 -4.31
CA CYS A 18 11.93 -11.92 -5.23
C CYS A 18 11.66 -13.40 -4.90
N PRO A 19 10.40 -13.80 -4.73
CA PRO A 19 10.05 -15.19 -4.42
C PRO A 19 10.32 -16.15 -5.58
N ALA A 20 10.40 -15.65 -6.82
CA ALA A 20 10.61 -16.49 -8.00
C ALA A 20 12.09 -16.78 -8.28
N CYS A 21 12.98 -15.77 -8.21
CA CYS A 21 14.39 -15.91 -8.58
C CYS A 21 15.38 -15.56 -7.46
N GLY A 22 14.92 -15.09 -6.30
CA GLY A 22 15.77 -14.72 -5.17
C GLY A 22 16.51 -13.38 -5.32
N SER A 23 16.35 -12.66 -6.43
CA SER A 23 16.95 -11.33 -6.64
C SER A 23 16.43 -10.30 -5.63
N LYS A 24 17.29 -9.35 -5.25
CA LYS A 24 16.92 -8.19 -4.43
C LYS A 24 16.57 -6.96 -5.28
N LYS A 25 16.79 -7.01 -6.58
CA LYS A 25 16.60 -5.86 -7.47
C LYS A 25 15.14 -5.73 -7.87
N ARG A 26 14.60 -4.52 -7.70
CA ARG A 26 13.23 -4.17 -8.07
C ARG A 26 13.22 -2.94 -8.95
N VAL A 27 12.32 -2.94 -9.92
CA VAL A 27 12.25 -1.90 -10.95
C VAL A 27 11.91 -0.54 -10.32
N PHE A 28 10.86 -0.48 -9.51
CA PHE A 28 10.40 0.80 -8.97
C PHE A 28 11.22 1.28 -7.78
N GLU A 29 11.85 0.37 -7.03
CA GLU A 29 12.86 0.75 -6.04
C GLU A 29 14.05 1.45 -6.69
N ARG A 30 14.59 0.93 -7.81
CA ARG A 30 15.66 1.59 -8.56
C ARG A 30 15.23 2.93 -9.14
N LEU A 31 14.03 3.00 -9.71
CA LEU A 31 13.48 4.25 -10.21
C LEU A 31 13.35 5.30 -9.09
N SER A 32 12.99 4.86 -7.88
CA SER A 32 12.93 5.74 -6.70
C SER A 32 14.32 6.25 -6.32
N GLU A 33 15.32 5.38 -6.29
CA GLU A 33 16.72 5.73 -6.01
C GLU A 33 17.23 6.76 -7.02
N GLU A 34 17.03 6.52 -8.32
CA GLU A 34 17.40 7.46 -9.39
C GLU A 34 16.66 8.80 -9.26
N ALA A 35 15.37 8.80 -8.94
CA ALA A 35 14.61 10.03 -8.74
C ALA A 35 15.13 10.86 -7.55
N VAL A 36 15.58 10.21 -6.48
CA VAL A 36 16.21 10.87 -5.32
C VAL A 36 17.59 11.43 -5.70
N GLU A 37 18.41 10.65 -6.42
CA GLU A 37 19.73 11.09 -6.89
C GLU A 37 19.65 12.32 -7.81
N LEU A 38 18.61 12.38 -8.65
CA LEU A 38 18.35 13.51 -9.55
C LEU A 38 17.69 14.71 -8.86
N GLY A 39 17.37 14.62 -7.56
CA GLY A 39 16.69 15.67 -6.81
C GLY A 39 15.20 15.84 -7.17
N ALA A 40 14.61 14.89 -7.91
CA ALA A 40 13.21 14.89 -8.27
C ALA A 40 12.29 14.37 -7.14
N ALA A 41 12.88 13.71 -6.13
CA ALA A 41 12.17 13.17 -4.98
C ALA A 41 12.93 13.41 -3.66
N PRO A 42 12.23 13.52 -2.52
CA PRO A 42 12.88 13.71 -1.22
C PRO A 42 13.68 12.46 -0.79
N PRO A 43 14.71 12.61 0.06
CA PRO A 43 15.50 11.48 0.56
C PRO A 43 14.63 10.41 1.20
N GLY A 44 14.86 9.15 0.81
CA GLY A 44 14.10 8.00 1.33
C GLY A 44 12.75 7.79 0.65
N PHE A 45 12.42 8.56 -0.40
CA PHE A 45 11.25 8.27 -1.22
C PHE A 45 11.35 6.86 -1.81
N LYS A 46 10.29 6.07 -1.64
CA LYS A 46 10.13 4.75 -2.24
C LYS A 46 8.75 4.68 -2.87
N MET A 47 8.71 4.49 -4.18
CA MET A 47 7.48 4.16 -4.90
C MET A 47 7.48 2.68 -5.26
N GLY A 48 6.32 2.03 -5.11
CA GLY A 48 6.05 0.76 -5.77
C GLY A 48 5.41 0.99 -7.13
N TYR A 49 5.27 -0.07 -7.92
CA TYR A 49 4.46 -0.07 -9.12
C TYR A 49 3.02 0.35 -8.82
N GLN A 50 2.46 -0.23 -7.76
CA GLN A 50 1.10 0.06 -7.31
C GLN A 50 1.01 -0.12 -5.80
N ALA A 51 0.51 0.90 -5.11
CA ALA A 51 0.15 0.80 -3.70
C ALA A 51 -1.38 0.77 -3.60
N THR A 52 -1.93 -0.30 -3.03
CA THR A 52 -3.36 -0.41 -2.75
C THR A 52 -3.57 -0.55 -1.26
N GLN A 53 -4.61 0.11 -0.75
CA GLN A 53 -5.12 -0.08 0.60
C GLN A 53 -6.62 -0.23 0.52
N GLN A 54 -7.14 -1.30 1.09
CA GLN A 54 -8.54 -1.67 1.04
C GLN A 54 -9.06 -2.01 2.43
N ILE A 55 -10.33 -1.68 2.66
CA ILE A 55 -11.05 -2.14 3.84
C ILE A 55 -11.38 -3.61 3.61
N VAL A 56 -11.02 -4.45 4.58
CA VAL A 56 -11.26 -5.89 4.51
C VAL A 56 -12.64 -6.17 5.08
N GLY A 57 -13.54 -6.73 4.29
CA GLY A 57 -14.85 -7.16 4.76
C GLY A 57 -15.94 -7.01 3.71
N ASP A 58 -17.10 -7.57 4.01
CA ASP A 58 -18.27 -7.50 3.14
C ASP A 58 -18.77 -6.04 2.97
N PRO A 59 -19.02 -5.56 1.74
CA PRO A 59 -19.49 -4.20 1.49
C PRO A 59 -20.77 -3.81 2.25
N GLU A 60 -21.72 -4.73 2.42
CA GLU A 60 -22.97 -4.46 3.15
C GLU A 60 -22.72 -4.29 4.65
N TRP A 61 -21.83 -5.10 5.21
CA TRP A 61 -21.40 -4.95 6.59
C TRP A 61 -20.63 -3.65 6.80
N GLN A 62 -19.73 -3.32 5.86
CA GLN A 62 -18.98 -2.07 5.89
C GLN A 62 -19.92 -0.85 5.85
N ALA A 63 -21.01 -0.90 5.08
CA ALA A 63 -22.00 0.19 5.04
C ALA A 63 -22.67 0.43 6.40
N LYS A 64 -22.95 -0.65 7.15
CA LYS A 64 -23.58 -0.61 8.48
C LYS A 64 -22.62 -0.20 9.61
N GLN A 65 -21.30 -0.24 9.37
CA GLN A 65 -20.32 0.16 10.39
C GLN A 65 -20.43 1.66 10.72
N PRO A 66 -20.49 2.02 12.01
CA PRO A 66 -20.58 3.41 12.44
C PRO A 66 -19.33 4.19 12.03
N MET A 67 -19.55 5.46 11.68
CA MET A 67 -18.47 6.41 11.40
C MET A 67 -17.57 6.57 12.63
N GLY A 68 -16.26 6.65 12.42
CA GLY A 68 -15.29 6.68 13.53
C GLY A 68 -14.96 5.29 14.11
N GLY A 69 -15.65 4.23 13.68
CA GLY A 69 -15.31 2.85 14.02
C GLY A 69 -13.95 2.42 13.45
N LYS A 70 -13.24 1.55 14.18
CA LYS A 70 -12.01 0.91 13.71
C LYS A 70 -12.35 -0.27 12.80
N VAL A 71 -12.10 -0.12 11.50
CA VAL A 71 -12.30 -1.17 10.50
C VAL A 71 -10.98 -1.83 10.12
N PRO A 72 -10.97 -3.16 9.91
CA PRO A 72 -9.77 -3.83 9.44
C PRO A 72 -9.42 -3.37 8.02
N VAL A 73 -8.14 -3.13 7.79
CA VAL A 73 -7.60 -2.74 6.48
C VAL A 73 -6.45 -3.66 6.09
N GLY A 74 -6.35 -3.93 4.80
CA GLY A 74 -5.23 -4.62 4.18
C GLY A 74 -4.67 -3.71 3.09
N GLY A 75 -3.35 -3.65 2.99
CA GLY A 75 -2.68 -2.92 1.94
C GLY A 75 -1.55 -3.74 1.36
N THR A 76 -1.32 -3.57 0.07
CA THR A 76 -0.19 -4.19 -0.63
C THR A 76 0.51 -3.14 -1.45
N VAL A 77 1.84 -3.16 -1.41
CA VAL A 77 2.68 -2.45 -2.35
C VAL A 77 3.23 -3.51 -3.30
N LEU A 78 2.87 -3.40 -4.57
CA LEU A 78 3.35 -4.24 -5.66
C LEU A 78 4.60 -3.63 -6.29
N ASP A 79 5.52 -4.47 -6.70
CA ASP A 79 6.70 -4.12 -7.46
C ASP A 79 7.09 -5.27 -8.39
N ILE A 80 7.94 -4.98 -9.37
CA ILE A 80 8.39 -5.89 -10.41
C ILE A 80 9.84 -6.25 -10.12
N CYS A 81 10.16 -7.55 -10.12
CA CYS A 81 11.54 -8.00 -10.05
C CYS A 81 12.30 -7.56 -11.30
N TYR A 82 13.46 -6.93 -11.12
CA TYR A 82 14.26 -6.44 -12.24
C TYR A 82 14.85 -7.57 -13.10
N ASP A 83 15.20 -8.71 -12.49
CA ASP A 83 15.91 -9.77 -13.21
C ASP A 83 14.95 -10.78 -13.88
N CYS A 84 13.83 -11.12 -13.24
CA CYS A 84 12.89 -12.13 -13.78
C CYS A 84 11.50 -11.57 -14.14
N HIS A 85 11.27 -10.27 -13.97
CA HIS A 85 10.00 -9.58 -14.28
C HIS A 85 8.76 -10.11 -13.55
N ALA A 86 8.93 -10.94 -12.53
CA ALA A 86 7.82 -11.36 -11.68
C ALA A 86 7.23 -10.15 -10.96
N LEU A 87 5.91 -9.95 -11.09
CA LEU A 87 5.15 -9.01 -10.28
C LEU A 87 4.84 -9.67 -8.93
N TYR A 88 5.21 -9.03 -7.83
CA TYR A 88 4.95 -9.55 -6.49
C TYR A 88 4.74 -8.41 -5.49
N ALA A 89 4.27 -8.74 -4.29
CA ALA A 89 4.05 -7.78 -3.22
C ALA A 89 5.26 -7.78 -2.26
N PRO A 90 6.29 -6.92 -2.46
CA PRO A 90 7.39 -6.79 -1.54
C PRO A 90 6.95 -6.34 -0.14
N VAL A 91 5.84 -5.59 -0.05
CA VAL A 91 5.30 -5.12 1.23
C VAL A 91 3.80 -5.40 1.32
N VAL A 92 3.40 -6.02 2.42
CA VAL A 92 2.00 -6.26 2.77
C VAL A 92 1.74 -5.67 4.15
N HIS A 93 0.78 -4.77 4.25
CA HIS A 93 0.34 -4.16 5.50
C HIS A 93 -1.04 -4.70 5.88
N THR A 94 -1.23 -4.99 7.16
CA THR A 94 -2.54 -5.29 7.73
C THR A 94 -2.72 -4.43 8.94
N GLY A 95 -3.90 -3.88 9.16
CA GLY A 95 -4.11 -3.03 10.31
C GLY A 95 -5.56 -2.66 10.54
N LYS A 96 -5.75 -1.59 11.30
CA LYS A 96 -7.06 -0.99 11.55
C LYS A 96 -7.03 0.48 11.15
N ALA A 97 -7.94 0.90 10.28
CA ALA A 97 -8.15 2.30 9.95
C ALA A 97 -9.44 2.81 10.60
N VAL A 98 -9.49 4.11 10.88
CA VAL A 98 -10.72 4.77 11.29
C VAL A 98 -11.53 5.04 10.03
N LYS A 99 -12.80 4.60 10.01
CA LYS A 99 -13.69 4.88 8.88
C LYS A 99 -13.95 6.38 8.81
N ALA A 100 -13.34 7.04 7.82
CA ALA A 100 -13.49 8.47 7.58
C ALA A 100 -14.91 8.80 7.13
N PRO A 101 -15.48 9.98 7.48
CA PRO A 101 -16.71 10.50 6.88
C PRO A 101 -16.64 10.34 5.37
N THR A 102 -17.59 9.60 4.79
CA THR A 102 -17.77 9.62 3.34
C THR A 102 -17.91 11.09 2.97
N PRO A 103 -17.00 11.66 2.17
CA PRO A 103 -17.15 13.05 1.78
C PRO A 103 -18.52 13.13 1.12
N LYS A 104 -19.40 13.98 1.67
CA LYS A 104 -20.65 14.32 0.97
C LYS A 104 -20.18 14.74 -0.41
N LYS A 105 -20.61 14.05 -1.48
CA LYS A 105 -20.38 14.54 -2.83
C LYS A 105 -20.88 15.99 -2.82
N LEU A 106 -19.95 16.94 -2.90
CA LEU A 106 -20.25 18.31 -3.29
C LEU A 106 -20.61 18.22 -4.77
N VAL A 107 -21.79 17.67 -5.06
CA VAL A 107 -22.45 17.94 -6.34
C VAL A 107 -22.85 19.40 -6.21
N VAL A 108 -22.01 20.29 -6.73
CA VAL A 108 -22.44 21.66 -7.00
C VAL A 108 -23.29 21.55 -8.27
N PRO A 109 -24.61 21.78 -8.22
CA PRO A 109 -25.42 21.79 -9.42
C PRO A 109 -24.92 22.92 -10.32
N GLY A 110 -24.46 22.61 -11.54
CA GLY A 110 -24.14 23.64 -12.56
C GLY A 110 -22.73 23.64 -13.16
N GLN A 111 -21.88 22.63 -12.93
CA GLN A 111 -20.67 22.42 -13.73
C GLN A 111 -20.77 21.10 -14.49
N GLY A 112 -21.39 21.16 -15.66
CA GLY A 112 -21.44 20.15 -16.71
C GLY A 112 -21.44 20.84 -18.07
#